data_AF-A0A0B1S5U9-F1
#
_entry.id   AF-A0A0B1S5U9-F1
#
_cell.length_a   1.000
_cell.length_b   1.000
_cell.length_c   1.000
_cell.angle_alpha   90.00
_cell.angle_beta   90.00
_cell.angle_gamma   90.00
#
_symmetry.space_group_name_H-M   'P 1'
#
loop_
_entity.id
_entity.type
_entity.pdbx_description
1 polymer ?
#
loop_
_entity_poly.entity_id
_entity_poly.type
_entity_poly.pdbx_seq_one_letter_code
_entity_poly.pdbx_strand_id
1 'polypeptide(L)'
;MFQYQVDNITVELSPKGPVFLYTFVPYEKVQAIYIENQTNPSRFAAALEPLVYIDEPWEMQIPINQRVNSRARVEFIKNCVFRHFNVLPQLQETVWKSIRNDLDRKARRTRTSARSTPTSAFRTSPKNLLDILSGGDSDS
;
A
#
# COMPACT_ATOMS: atom_id res chain seq x y z
N MET A 1 -36.60 -4.56 21.00
CA MET A 1 -36.39 -3.51 19.99
C MET A 1 -35.91 -2.28 20.73
N PHE A 2 -34.62 -1.94 20.63
CA PHE A 2 -34.07 -0.78 21.33
C PHE A 2 -33.58 0.20 20.26
N GLN A 3 -34.28 1.32 20.12
CA GLN A 3 -33.88 2.40 19.23
C GLN A 3 -33.06 3.39 20.05
N TYR A 4 -31.84 3.66 19.61
CA TYR A 4 -31.05 4.78 20.11
C TYR A 4 -30.89 5.78 18.97
N GLN A 5 -31.20 7.04 19.26
CA GLN A 5 -31.10 8.14 18.32
C GLN A 5 -29.86 8.95 18.67
N VAL A 6 -28.85 8.89 17.82
CA VAL A 6 -27.70 9.80 17.84
C VAL A 6 -27.58 10.37 16.44
N ASP A 7 -27.83 11.67 16.31
CA ASP A 7 -27.58 12.51 15.14
C ASP A 7 -28.05 11.96 13.78
N ASN A 8 -29.36 12.06 13.52
CA ASN A 8 -30.01 12.05 12.19
C ASN A 8 -29.63 10.94 11.18
N ILE A 9 -29.00 9.84 11.61
CA ILE A 9 -28.77 8.67 10.79
C ILE A 9 -29.48 7.49 11.45
N THR A 10 -30.63 7.11 10.89
CA THR A 10 -31.29 5.85 11.23
C THR A 10 -30.40 4.71 10.74
N VAL A 11 -29.55 4.19 11.60
CA VAL A 11 -28.78 2.97 11.31
C VAL A 11 -29.69 1.78 11.57
N GLU A 12 -30.31 1.24 10.52
CA GLU A 12 -30.97 -0.07 10.59
C GLU A 12 -29.90 -1.14 10.84
N LEU A 13 -29.81 -1.59 12.09
CA LEU A 13 -29.00 -2.75 12.44
C LEU A 13 -29.71 -4.00 11.91
N SER A 14 -29.31 -4.41 10.70
CA SER A 14 -29.61 -5.71 10.13
C SER A 14 -29.25 -6.82 11.13
N PRO A 15 -30.07 -7.88 11.27
CA PRO A 15 -29.80 -9.01 12.18
C PRO A 15 -28.50 -9.78 11.85
N LYS A 16 -27.78 -9.41 10.79
CA LYS A 16 -26.51 -9.99 10.33
C LYS A 16 -25.26 -9.21 10.74
N GLY A 17 -25.36 -8.30 11.71
CA GLY A 17 -24.23 -7.49 12.18
C GLY A 17 -24.04 -6.20 11.35
N PRO A 18 -23.03 -5.37 11.69
CA PRO A 18 -22.84 -4.07 11.07
C PRO A 18 -22.65 -4.19 9.54
N VAL A 19 -23.39 -3.36 8.80
CA VAL A 19 -23.31 -3.31 7.34
C VAL A 19 -21.97 -2.70 6.93
N PHE A 20 -21.10 -3.51 6.33
CA PHE A 20 -19.85 -3.01 5.75
C PHE A 20 -20.12 -2.39 4.37
N LEU A 21 -19.89 -1.07 4.29
CA LEU A 21 -20.09 -0.27 3.08
C LEU A 21 -18.80 -0.18 2.26
N TYR A 22 -18.91 -0.39 0.96
CA TYR A 22 -17.81 -0.31 0.01
C TYR A 22 -17.50 1.13 -0.42
N THR A 23 -17.12 1.99 0.54
CA THR A 23 -17.07 3.45 0.37
C THR A 23 -15.88 3.97 -0.46
N PHE A 24 -14.75 3.26 -0.45
CA PHE A 24 -13.54 3.71 -1.15
C PHE A 24 -13.35 3.00 -2.50
N VAL A 25 -13.73 1.73 -2.57
CA VAL A 25 -13.58 0.91 -3.77
C VAL A 25 -14.86 0.09 -3.95
N PRO A 26 -15.52 0.14 -5.12
CA PRO A 26 -16.71 -0.66 -5.40
C PRO A 26 -16.49 -2.15 -5.17
N TYR A 27 -17.54 -2.84 -4.72
CA TYR A 27 -17.48 -4.26 -4.38
C TYR A 27 -16.93 -5.11 -5.53
N GLU A 28 -17.33 -4.82 -6.77
CA GLU A 28 -16.95 -5.57 -7.97
C GLU A 28 -15.43 -5.54 -8.18
N LYS A 29 -14.80 -4.39 -7.92
CA LYS A 29 -13.34 -4.24 -8.02
C LYS A 29 -12.64 -4.96 -6.87
N VAL A 30 -13.16 -4.86 -5.65
CA VAL A 30 -12.61 -5.61 -4.51
C VAL A 30 -12.69 -7.12 -4.77
N GLN A 31 -13.81 -7.59 -5.31
CA GLN A 31 -14.02 -8.99 -5.63
C GLN A 31 -13.10 -9.48 -6.75
N ALA A 32 -12.86 -8.66 -7.78
CA ALA A 32 -11.90 -8.98 -8.84
C ALA A 32 -10.49 -9.18 -8.27
N ILE A 33 -10.02 -8.25 -7.43
CA ILE A 33 -8.71 -8.38 -6.77
C ILE A 33 -8.67 -9.60 -5.84
N TYR A 34 -9.77 -9.87 -5.14
CA TYR A 34 -9.87 -11.05 -4.28
C TYR A 34 -9.69 -12.33 -5.09
N ILE A 35 -10.36 -12.47 -6.23
CA ILE A 35 -10.26 -13.65 -7.10
C ILE A 35 -8.82 -13.91 -7.55
N GLU A 36 -8.06 -12.87 -7.84
CA GLU A 36 -6.65 -12.99 -8.24
C GLU A 36 -5.71 -13.33 -7.06
N ASN A 37 -6.12 -13.05 -5.82
CA ASN A 37 -5.25 -13.10 -4.63
C ASN A 37 -5.80 -13.99 -3.50
N GLN A 38 -6.73 -14.91 -3.80
CA GLN A 38 -7.47 -15.72 -2.79
C GLN A 38 -6.58 -16.53 -1.84
N THR A 39 -5.34 -16.80 -2.22
CA THR A 39 -4.41 -17.63 -1.44
C THR A 39 -3.64 -16.84 -0.38
N ASN A 40 -3.56 -15.52 -0.50
CA ASN A 40 -2.68 -14.72 0.34
C ASN A 40 -3.31 -13.37 0.73
N PRO A 41 -3.74 -13.20 1.99
CA PRO A 41 -4.30 -11.95 2.52
C PRO A 41 -3.36 -10.74 2.36
N SER A 42 -2.05 -10.92 2.54
CA SER A 42 -1.07 -9.84 2.39
C SER A 42 -0.99 -9.37 0.93
N ARG A 43 -1.02 -10.30 -0.04
CA ARG A 43 -1.04 -9.94 -1.46
C ARG A 43 -2.32 -9.22 -1.85
N PHE A 44 -3.46 -9.74 -1.39
CA PHE A 44 -4.75 -9.08 -1.58
C PHE A 44 -4.75 -7.65 -1.04
N ALA A 45 -4.31 -7.45 0.21
CA ALA A 45 -4.24 -6.12 0.80
C ALA A 45 -3.29 -5.19 0.04
N ALA A 46 -2.14 -5.70 -0.42
CA ALA A 46 -1.17 -4.94 -1.19
C ALA A 46 -1.66 -4.54 -2.59
N ALA A 47 -2.55 -5.34 -3.19
CA ALA A 47 -3.20 -5.06 -4.47
C ALA A 47 -4.42 -4.14 -4.33
N LEU A 48 -5.12 -4.21 -3.20
CA LEU A 48 -6.24 -3.32 -2.88
C LEU A 48 -5.78 -1.91 -2.51
N GLU A 49 -4.66 -1.78 -1.79
CA GLU A 49 -4.14 -0.49 -1.30
C GLU A 49 -4.06 0.61 -2.39
N PRO A 50 -3.47 0.39 -3.59
CA PRO A 50 -3.43 1.40 -4.63
C PRO A 50 -4.80 1.91 -5.09
N LEU A 51 -5.83 1.08 -5.08
CA LEU A 51 -7.19 1.50 -5.46
C LEU A 51 -7.83 2.37 -4.38
N VAL A 52 -7.57 2.07 -3.11
CA VAL A 52 -8.09 2.82 -1.96
C VAL A 52 -7.46 4.22 -1.86
N TYR A 53 -6.22 4.35 -2.32
CA TYR A 53 -5.44 5.59 -2.27
C TYR A 53 -5.25 6.22 -3.66
N ILE A 54 -6.16 5.96 -4.60
CA ILE A 54 -6.04 6.48 -5.97
C ILE A 54 -5.96 8.01 -6.02
N ASP A 55 -6.69 8.68 -5.13
CA ASP A 55 -6.72 10.16 -5.03
C ASP A 55 -5.52 10.72 -4.23
N GLU A 56 -4.94 9.91 -3.34
CA GLU A 56 -3.89 10.32 -2.40
C GLU A 56 -2.72 9.32 -2.37
N PRO A 57 -2.01 9.11 -3.49
CA PRO A 57 -1.00 8.06 -3.60
C PRO A 57 0.23 8.29 -2.70
N TRP A 58 0.49 9.53 -2.27
CA TRP A 58 1.59 9.86 -1.36
C TRP A 58 1.41 9.26 0.04
N GLU A 59 0.17 9.05 0.49
CA GLU A 59 -0.13 8.40 1.78
C GLU A 59 0.43 6.97 1.83
N MET A 60 0.54 6.29 0.68
CA MET A 60 1.12 4.95 0.60
C MET A 60 2.62 4.92 0.93
N GLN A 61 3.32 6.06 0.89
CA GLN A 61 4.73 6.16 1.29
C GLN A 61 4.90 6.24 2.81
N ILE A 62 3.82 6.53 3.54
CA ILE A 62 3.78 6.58 4.99
C ILE A 62 3.50 5.18 5.52
N PRO A 63 4.25 4.68 6.53
CA PRO A 63 3.91 3.45 7.24
C PRO A 63 2.46 3.49 7.78
N ILE A 64 1.74 2.37 7.71
CA ILE A 64 0.32 2.27 8.10
C ILE A 64 0.10 2.71 9.55
N ASN A 65 1.01 2.40 10.46
CA ASN A 65 0.90 2.83 11.86
C ASN A 65 1.01 4.36 12.05
N GLN A 66 1.51 5.08 11.04
CA GLN A 66 1.70 6.54 11.05
C GLN A 66 0.66 7.26 10.18
N ARG A 67 -0.23 6.54 9.48
CA ARG A 67 -1.31 7.07 8.64
C ARG A 67 -2.48 7.60 9.49
N VAL A 68 -2.25 8.68 10.22
CA VAL A 68 -3.26 9.29 11.10
C VAL A 68 -4.43 9.89 10.34
N ASN A 69 -4.19 10.46 9.15
CA ASN A 69 -5.20 11.14 8.34
C ASN A 69 -6.04 10.17 7.49
N SER A 70 -5.54 8.96 7.25
CA SER A 70 -6.17 7.96 6.39
C SER A 70 -6.64 6.71 7.15
N ARG A 71 -6.96 6.85 8.45
CA ARG A 71 -7.47 5.77 9.30
C ARG A 71 -8.68 5.04 8.73
N ALA A 72 -9.64 5.77 8.15
CA ALA A 72 -10.83 5.17 7.55
C ALA A 72 -10.49 4.25 6.37
N ARG A 73 -9.51 4.65 5.54
CA ARG A 73 -8.99 3.82 4.43
C ARG A 73 -8.27 2.58 4.93
N VAL A 74 -7.51 2.70 6.02
CA VAL A 74 -6.84 1.55 6.66
C VAL A 74 -7.85 0.56 7.22
N GLU A 75 -8.88 1.02 7.93
CA GLU A 75 -9.96 0.15 8.43
C GLU A 75 -10.77 -0.47 7.29
N PHE A 76 -10.97 0.25 6.18
CA PHE A 76 -11.59 -0.32 4.98
C PHE A 76 -10.81 -1.52 4.44
N ILE A 77 -9.50 -1.38 4.23
CA ILE A 77 -8.64 -2.49 3.75
C ILE A 77 -8.71 -3.69 4.70
N LYS A 78 -8.61 -3.42 6.00
CA LYS A 78 -8.66 -4.44 7.06
C LYS A 78 -9.99 -5.20 7.05
N ASN A 79 -11.11 -4.49 6.94
CA ASN A 79 -12.44 -5.10 6.88
C ASN A 79 -12.65 -5.91 5.59
N CYS A 80 -12.14 -5.44 4.45
CA CYS A 80 -12.13 -6.22 3.21
C CYS A 80 -11.39 -7.54 3.39
N VAL A 81 -10.19 -7.51 3.98
CA VAL A 81 -9.42 -8.74 4.26
C VAL A 81 -10.24 -9.69 5.13
N PHE A 82 -10.76 -9.23 6.27
CA PHE A 82 -11.44 -10.11 7.21
C PHE A 82 -12.71 -10.72 6.62
N ARG A 83 -13.46 -9.94 5.85
CA ARG A 83 -14.69 -10.40 5.21
C ARG A 83 -14.43 -11.40 4.09
N HIS A 84 -13.47 -11.14 3.20
CA HIS A 84 -13.24 -12.01 2.04
C HIS A 84 -12.51 -13.30 2.41
N PHE A 85 -11.62 -13.26 3.41
CA PHE A 85 -10.90 -14.45 3.89
C PHE A 85 -11.59 -15.15 5.07
N ASN A 86 -12.79 -14.71 5.46
CA ASN A 86 -13.56 -15.24 6.60
C ASN A 86 -12.70 -15.37 7.87
N VAL A 87 -11.91 -14.35 8.18
CA VAL A 87 -10.97 -14.38 9.32
C VAL A 87 -11.74 -14.33 10.63
N LEU A 88 -11.61 -15.40 11.42
CA LEU A 88 -12.24 -15.51 12.74
C LEU A 88 -11.78 -14.38 13.67
N PRO A 89 -12.67 -13.79 14.51
CA PRO A 89 -12.34 -12.65 15.37
C PRO A 89 -11.07 -12.82 16.20
N GLN A 90 -10.82 -14.01 16.75
CA GLN A 90 -9.64 -14.33 17.54
C GLN A 90 -8.33 -14.35 16.75
N LEU A 91 -8.38 -14.47 15.42
CA LEU A 91 -7.21 -14.46 14.53
C LEU A 91 -7.01 -13.11 13.84
N GLN A 92 -8.00 -12.21 13.89
CA GLN A 92 -7.98 -10.95 13.17
C GLN A 92 -6.77 -10.08 13.51
N GLU A 93 -6.41 -9.98 14.79
CA GLU A 93 -5.25 -9.18 15.20
C GLU A 93 -3.95 -9.76 14.64
N THR A 94 -3.74 -11.07 14.75
CA THR A 94 -2.55 -11.77 14.25
C THR A 94 -2.41 -11.62 12.74
N VAL A 95 -3.50 -11.87 11.99
CA VAL A 95 -3.53 -11.74 10.53
C VAL A 95 -3.24 -10.29 10.14
N TRP A 96 -3.90 -9.33 10.79
CA TRP A 96 -3.70 -7.92 10.49
C TRP A 96 -2.30 -7.42 10.82
N LYS A 97 -1.69 -7.91 11.91
CA LYS A 97 -0.30 -7.59 12.26
C LYS A 97 0.67 -8.06 11.17
N SER A 98 0.47 -9.26 10.62
CA SER A 98 1.27 -9.77 9.51
C SER A 98 1.14 -8.89 8.27
N ILE A 99 -0.10 -8.60 7.85
CA ILE A 99 -0.39 -7.77 6.68
C ILE A 99 0.20 -6.37 6.83
N ARG A 100 0.03 -5.76 8.00
CA ARG A 100 0.58 -4.44 8.31
C ARG A 100 2.09 -4.40 8.15
N ASN A 101 2.80 -5.41 8.65
CA ASN A 101 4.26 -5.48 8.50
C ASN A 101 4.69 -5.52 7.03
N ASP A 102 3.94 -6.23 6.18
CA ASP A 102 4.21 -6.32 4.75
C ASP A 102 3.93 -4.99 4.04
N LEU A 103 2.82 -4.32 4.37
CA LEU A 103 2.49 -2.99 3.83
C LEU A 103 3.50 -1.92 4.30
N ASP A 104 3.97 -1.97 5.54
CA ASP A 104 5.02 -1.07 6.04
C ASP A 104 6.38 -1.33 5.37
N ARG A 105 6.70 -2.59 5.06
CA ARG A 105 7.87 -2.93 4.23
C ARG A 105 7.74 -2.33 2.83
N LYS A 106 6.56 -2.41 2.21
CA LYS A 106 6.27 -1.84 0.90
C LYS A 106 6.40 -0.31 0.93
N ALA A 107 5.78 0.38 1.89
CA ALA A 107 5.87 1.83 2.06
C ALA A 107 7.34 2.32 2.16
N ARG A 108 8.16 1.63 2.97
CA ARG A 108 9.60 1.94 3.08
C ARG A 108 10.33 1.78 1.75
N ARG A 109 10.07 0.72 0.99
CA ARG A 109 10.68 0.50 -0.33
C ARG A 109 10.29 1.62 -1.29
N THR A 110 9.01 1.96 -1.37
CA THR A 110 8.52 3.06 -2.22
C THR A 110 9.23 4.37 -1.90
N ARG A 111 9.38 4.70 -0.60
CA ARG A 111 10.09 5.91 -0.15
C ARG A 111 11.58 5.88 -0.52
N THR A 112 12.25 4.75 -0.34
CA THR A 112 13.66 4.61 -0.73
C THR A 112 13.81 4.75 -2.24
N SER A 113 12.97 4.08 -3.05
CA SER A 113 13.01 4.19 -4.51
C SER A 113 12.73 5.61 -5.00
N ALA A 114 11.78 6.34 -4.40
CA ALA A 114 11.53 7.74 -4.72
C ALA A 114 12.71 8.66 -4.37
N ARG A 115 13.44 8.36 -3.30
CA ARG A 115 14.66 9.08 -2.90
C ARG A 115 15.89 8.68 -3.73
N SER A 116 15.87 7.51 -4.33
CA SER A 116 16.97 6.92 -5.09
C SER A 116 16.85 7.19 -6.58
N THR A 117 16.09 8.21 -7.02
CA THR A 117 16.20 8.69 -8.41
C THR A 117 17.67 8.86 -8.70
N PRO A 118 18.25 8.03 -9.59
CA PRO A 118 19.66 8.13 -9.85
C PRO A 118 19.82 9.43 -10.60
N THR A 119 20.34 10.46 -9.93
CA THR A 119 21.21 11.42 -10.61
C THR A 119 22.19 10.53 -11.35
N SER A 120 22.02 10.45 -12.67
CA SER A 120 22.85 9.67 -13.58
C SER A 120 24.28 9.72 -13.06
N ALA A 121 24.71 8.64 -12.39
CA ALA A 121 26.09 8.48 -12.04
C ALA A 121 26.72 8.08 -13.37
N PHE A 122 27.02 9.11 -14.15
CA PHE A 122 27.90 9.07 -15.28
C PHE A 122 29.18 8.41 -14.78
N ARG A 123 29.25 7.09 -14.96
CA ARG A 123 30.44 6.29 -14.69
C ARG A 123 31.43 6.58 -15.81
N THR A 124 31.94 7.81 -15.89
CA THR A 124 33.27 8.00 -16.48
C THR A 124 34.26 7.80 -15.37
N SER A 125 34.84 6.60 -15.34
CA SER A 125 36.20 6.46 -14.86
C SER A 125 37.04 7.51 -15.61
N PRO A 126 37.70 8.46 -14.93
CA PRO A 126 38.59 9.37 -15.64
C PRO A 126 39.74 8.52 -16.15
N LYS A 127 39.75 8.23 -17.45
CA LYS A 127 41.00 7.88 -18.11
C LYS A 127 41.90 9.10 -17.90
N ASN A 128 43.06 8.90 -17.28
CA ASN A 128 44.02 9.97 -17.03
C ASN A 128 44.25 10.74 -18.34
N LEU A 129 43.98 12.04 -18.30
CA LEU A 129 44.08 12.95 -19.46
C LEU A 129 45.53 13.04 -19.99
N LEU A 130 46.52 12.57 -19.22
CA LEU A 130 47.91 12.48 -19.64
C LEU A 130 48.17 11.50 -20.79
N ASP A 131 47.38 10.43 -20.94
CA ASP A 131 47.62 9.44 -22.01
C ASP A 131 47.14 9.93 -23.39
N ILE A 132 46.25 10.93 -23.44
CA ILE A 132 45.67 11.46 -24.69
C ILE A 132 46.54 12.58 -25.29
N LEU A 133 47.34 13.27 -24.47
CA LEU A 133 48.25 14.33 -24.93
C LEU A 133 49.63 13.81 -25.35
N SER A 134 49.88 12.50 -25.22
CA SER A 134 51.20 11.91 -25.49
C SER A 134 51.29 11.22 -26.86
N GLY A 135 50.42 11.55 -27.81
CA GLY A 135 50.67 11.30 -29.22
C GLY A 135 51.25 12.56 -29.87
N GLY A 136 52.49 12.51 -30.34
CA GLY A 136 52.99 13.55 -31.25
C GLY A 136 54.51 13.76 -31.25
N ASP A 137 55.17 12.97 -32.10
CA ASP A 137 56.31 13.36 -32.95
C ASP A 137 57.72 13.49 -32.35
N SER A 138 58.61 12.61 -32.83
CA SER A 138 59.87 13.04 -33.44
C SER A 138 60.38 11.95 -34.39
N ASP A 139 60.38 12.31 -35.68
CA ASP A 139 61.11 11.68 -36.78
C ASP A 139 62.56 11.32 -36.41
N SER A 140 63.03 10.16 -36.87
CA SER A 140 64.31 9.94 -37.55
C SER A 140 64.37 8.55 -38.18
#